data_AF-A0A6I5EIH4-F1
#
_entry.id   AF-A0A6I5EIH4-F1
#
_cell.length_a   1.000
_cell.length_b   1.000
_cell.length_c   1.000
_cell.angle_alpha   90.00
_cell.angle_beta   90.00
_cell.angle_gamma   90.00
#
_symmetry.space_group_name_H-M   'P 1'
#
loop_
_entity.id
_entity.type
_entity.pdbx_description
1 polymer ?
#
loop_
_entity_poly.entity_id
_entity_poly.type
_entity_poly.pdbx_seq_one_letter_code
_entity_poly.pdbx_strand_id
1 'polypeptide(L)'
;MGRWYVYYEDWQMECCGTPFSVGDEVSWPLLLMDADDVLAGDWERELSRLVGSVEAVRDEYGGVLRTLRTGPPAGPGLTAALNADAVDESGAEPAEPIRRVGLLTVERHGGEWPETTGRVRAIHLVHQEYAVLAPGSLTREPVPGTRSLEAVTSCPKWFGEGRSGVLVELDVPGAAPPEPRDRS
;
A
#
# COMPACT_ATOMS: atom_id res chain seq x y z
N MET A 1 -7.99 16.09 -5.99
CA MET A 1 -7.88 14.72 -5.45
C MET A 1 -6.64 14.13 -6.09
N GLY A 2 -5.73 13.58 -5.28
CA GLY A 2 -4.59 12.84 -5.80
C GLY A 2 -5.02 11.40 -6.10
N ARG A 3 -4.55 10.85 -7.22
CA ARG A 3 -4.77 9.44 -7.55
C ARG A 3 -3.59 8.60 -7.12
N TRP A 4 -3.87 7.50 -6.45
CA TRP A 4 -2.88 6.61 -5.87
C TRP A 4 -3.16 5.16 -6.23
N TYR A 5 -2.12 4.35 -6.30
CA TYR A 5 -2.24 2.90 -6.46
C TYR A 5 -2.06 2.25 -5.11
N VAL A 6 -3.05 1.45 -4.70
CA VAL A 6 -3.05 0.72 -3.43
C VAL A 6 -3.19 -0.77 -3.73
N TYR A 7 -2.26 -1.58 -3.22
CA TYR A 7 -2.31 -3.02 -3.30
C TYR A 7 -2.97 -3.60 -2.05
N TYR A 8 -3.93 -4.50 -2.22
CA TYR A 8 -4.60 -5.20 -1.13
C TYR A 8 -4.45 -6.70 -1.39
N GLU A 9 -3.64 -7.35 -0.56
CA GLU A 9 -3.38 -8.78 -0.63
C GLU A 9 -4.64 -9.63 -0.45
N ASP A 10 -4.67 -10.76 -1.16
CA ASP A 10 -5.72 -11.76 -1.12
C ASP A 10 -6.01 -12.24 0.30
N TRP A 11 -5.01 -12.70 1.04
CA TRP A 11 -5.18 -13.30 2.37
C TRP A 11 -5.73 -12.29 3.37
N GLN A 12 -5.31 -11.03 3.29
CA GLN A 12 -5.87 -9.97 4.13
C GLN A 12 -7.32 -9.66 3.73
N MET A 13 -7.63 -9.64 2.42
CA MET A 13 -8.99 -9.46 1.94
C MET A 13 -9.88 -10.62 2.38
N GLU A 14 -9.40 -11.86 2.27
CA GLU A 14 -10.09 -13.09 2.63
C GLU A 14 -10.33 -13.21 4.14
N CYS A 15 -9.33 -12.87 4.96
CA CYS A 15 -9.42 -12.96 6.42
C CYS A 15 -10.33 -11.86 7.00
N CYS A 16 -9.97 -10.58 6.80
CA CYS A 16 -10.58 -9.45 7.50
C CYS A 16 -11.15 -8.37 6.58
N GLY A 17 -10.92 -8.47 5.27
CA GLY A 17 -11.39 -7.46 4.32
C GLY A 17 -12.89 -7.47 4.05
N THR A 18 -13.36 -6.33 3.57
CA THR A 18 -14.72 -6.14 3.08
C THR A 18 -14.65 -5.89 1.58
N PRO A 19 -15.36 -6.69 0.74
CA PRO A 19 -15.46 -6.46 -0.68
C PRO A 19 -15.97 -5.04 -1.00
N PHE A 20 -15.47 -4.48 -2.09
CA PHE A 20 -15.80 -3.14 -2.57
C PHE A 20 -15.90 -3.12 -4.10
N SER A 21 -16.52 -2.09 -4.63
CA SER A 21 -16.72 -1.87 -6.06
C SER A 21 -16.20 -0.52 -6.51
N VAL A 22 -16.01 -0.37 -7.82
CA VAL A 22 -15.72 0.92 -8.43
C VAL A 22 -16.83 1.91 -8.07
N GLY A 23 -16.43 3.08 -7.57
CA GLY A 23 -17.32 4.12 -7.09
C GLY A 23 -17.51 4.14 -5.58
N ASP A 24 -17.17 3.05 -4.87
CA ASP A 24 -17.29 3.00 -3.41
C ASP A 24 -16.30 3.96 -2.74
N GLU A 25 -16.69 4.44 -1.57
CA GLU A 25 -15.79 5.11 -0.64
C GLU A 25 -15.25 4.08 0.34
N VAL A 26 -13.94 4.06 0.51
CA VAL A 26 -13.22 3.10 1.37
C VAL A 26 -12.26 3.84 2.26
N SER A 27 -12.05 3.32 3.46
CA SER A 27 -11.03 3.78 4.41
C SER A 27 -10.13 2.61 4.76
N TRP A 28 -8.82 2.79 4.54
CA TRP A 28 -7.84 1.74 4.75
C TRP A 28 -6.62 2.22 5.55
N PRO A 29 -6.14 1.43 6.52
CA PRO A 29 -4.81 1.61 7.08
C PRO A 29 -3.78 1.26 5.99
N LEU A 30 -3.02 2.27 5.53
CA LEU A 30 -2.01 2.08 4.49
C LEU A 30 -0.63 1.90 5.10
N LEU A 31 0.17 1.01 4.52
CA LEU A 31 1.59 0.82 4.79
C LEU A 31 2.37 1.10 3.51
N LEU A 32 3.46 1.86 3.61
CA LEU A 32 4.39 2.06 2.52
C LEU A 32 5.50 1.01 2.61
N MET A 33 5.53 0.10 1.64
CA MET A 33 6.51 -0.97 1.53
C MET A 33 7.53 -0.67 0.43
N ASP A 34 8.74 -1.25 0.55
CA ASP A 34 9.61 -1.35 -0.60
C ASP A 34 8.93 -2.22 -1.67
N ALA A 35 9.05 -1.82 -2.93
CA ALA A 35 8.40 -2.54 -4.01
C ALA A 35 9.06 -3.90 -4.26
N ASP A 36 10.36 -4.03 -3.99
CA ASP A 36 11.09 -5.29 -4.16
C ASP A 36 10.58 -6.36 -3.17
N ASP A 37 10.06 -5.93 -2.01
CA ASP A 37 9.45 -6.81 -1.01
C ASP A 37 8.04 -7.28 -1.39
N VAL A 38 7.41 -6.68 -2.41
CA VAL A 38 6.04 -7.02 -2.83
C VAL A 38 6.07 -7.71 -4.18
N LEU A 39 5.65 -8.99 -4.22
CA LEU A 39 5.52 -9.78 -5.46
C LEU A 39 6.77 -9.74 -6.39
N ALA A 40 7.98 -9.76 -5.82
CA ALA A 40 9.26 -9.68 -6.56
C ALA A 40 9.46 -8.41 -7.41
N GLY A 41 8.87 -7.27 -7.01
CA GLY A 41 9.16 -5.98 -7.64
C GLY A 41 8.39 -5.72 -8.94
N ASP A 42 9.03 -5.04 -9.89
CA ASP A 42 8.45 -4.62 -11.19
C ASP A 42 7.22 -3.69 -11.07
N TRP A 43 7.00 -3.05 -9.92
CA TRP A 43 5.87 -2.12 -9.70
C TRP A 43 6.10 -0.73 -10.27
N GLU A 44 7.00 -0.60 -11.25
CA GLU A 44 7.54 0.70 -11.67
C GLU A 44 6.46 1.72 -11.98
N ARG A 45 5.30 1.28 -12.50
CA ARG A 45 4.15 2.12 -12.88
C ARG A 45 3.29 2.54 -11.69
N GLU A 46 3.22 1.70 -10.67
CA GLU A 46 2.35 1.80 -9.49
C GLU A 46 3.04 2.40 -8.26
N LEU A 47 4.36 2.62 -8.33
CA LEU A 47 5.12 3.26 -7.25
C LEU A 47 4.52 4.61 -6.84
N SER A 48 4.29 4.76 -5.55
CA SER A 48 3.88 6.01 -4.93
C SER A 48 5.10 6.79 -4.48
N ARG A 49 5.15 8.07 -4.85
CA ARG A 49 6.14 9.03 -4.33
C ARG A 49 5.46 9.93 -3.32
N LEU A 50 5.79 9.75 -2.06
CA LEU A 50 5.23 10.52 -0.96
C LEU A 50 6.24 11.59 -0.51
N VAL A 51 5.75 12.81 -0.36
CA VAL A 51 6.47 13.93 0.28
C VAL A 51 5.56 14.47 1.37
N GLY A 52 6.02 14.42 2.62
CA GLY A 52 5.14 14.72 3.75
C GLY A 52 5.85 14.79 5.08
N SER A 53 5.12 15.29 6.08
CA SER A 53 5.57 15.27 7.47
C SER A 53 5.50 13.85 8.03
N VAL A 54 6.45 13.53 8.90
CA VAL A 54 6.44 12.28 9.67
C VAL A 54 5.83 12.58 11.04
N GLU A 55 4.99 11.66 11.50
CA GLU A 55 4.38 11.70 12.83
C GLU A 55 4.55 10.33 13.49
N ALA A 56 5.08 10.29 14.71
CA ALA A 56 5.07 9.12 15.56
C ALA A 56 3.68 8.88 16.18
N VAL A 57 3.09 7.75 15.83
CA VAL A 57 1.88 7.21 16.45
C VAL A 57 2.31 6.14 17.45
N ARG A 58 1.83 6.26 18.69
CA ARG A 58 2.05 5.23 19.70
C ARG A 58 0.86 4.28 19.69
N ASP A 59 1.13 2.98 19.65
CA ASP A 59 0.09 1.98 19.87
C ASP A 59 -0.23 1.86 21.38
N GLU A 60 -1.28 1.10 21.70
CA GLU A 60 -1.74 0.87 23.08
C GLU A 60 -0.71 0.11 23.95
N TYR A 61 0.24 -0.59 23.34
CA TYR A 61 1.31 -1.36 23.99
C TYR A 61 2.62 -0.57 24.12
N GLY A 62 2.65 0.68 23.66
CA GLY A 62 3.82 1.56 23.70
C GLY A 62 4.80 1.37 22.54
N GLY A 63 4.46 0.56 21.55
CA GLY A 63 5.15 0.52 20.26
C GLY A 63 5.01 1.86 19.54
N VAL A 64 6.06 2.26 18.81
CA VAL A 64 6.08 3.51 18.06
C VAL A 64 6.08 3.19 16.58
N LEU A 65 5.02 3.58 15.90
CA LEU A 65 4.90 3.53 14.46
C LEU A 65 5.09 4.94 13.88
N ARG A 66 5.82 5.05 12.77
CA ARG A 66 5.90 6.32 12.05
C ARG A 66 4.90 6.32 10.89
N THR A 67 4.14 7.39 10.79
CA THR A 67 3.25 7.65 9.67
C THR A 67 3.74 8.85 8.88
N LEU A 68 3.63 8.79 7.56
CA LEU A 68 3.88 9.90 6.66
C LEU A 68 2.54 10.42 6.17
N ARG A 69 2.29 11.71 6.41
CA ARG A 69 1.08 12.41 5.95
C ARG A 69 1.41 13.35 4.79
N THR A 70 0.64 13.21 3.71
CA THR A 70 0.63 14.17 2.61
C THR A 70 -0.57 15.12 2.77
N GLY A 71 -0.36 16.42 2.58
CA GLY A 71 -1.40 17.44 2.72
C GLY A 71 -1.40 18.14 4.09
N PRO A 72 -2.44 18.93 4.39
CA PRO A 72 -2.49 19.75 5.60
C PRO A 72 -2.63 18.91 6.88
N PRO A 73 -2.11 19.37 8.04
CA PRO A 73 -2.15 18.64 9.31
C PRO A 73 -3.56 18.30 9.80
N ALA A 74 -4.53 19.18 9.54
CA ALA A 74 -5.93 19.01 9.91
C ALA A 74 -6.81 19.06 8.65
N GLY A 75 -6.83 17.96 7.90
CA GLY A 75 -7.63 17.86 6.68
C GLY A 75 -7.52 16.48 6.01
N PRO A 76 -8.34 16.25 4.97
CA PRO A 76 -8.23 15.05 4.17
C PRO A 76 -6.88 15.01 3.47
N GLY A 77 -6.31 13.81 3.35
CA GLY A 77 -5.00 13.58 2.78
C GLY A 77 -4.65 12.10 2.81
N LEU A 78 -3.55 11.75 2.17
CA LEU A 78 -3.02 10.38 2.24
C LEU A 78 -2.08 10.28 3.44
N THR A 79 -2.36 9.30 4.30
CA THR A 79 -1.52 8.89 5.42
C THR A 79 -1.12 7.43 5.24
N ALA A 80 0.17 7.13 5.33
CA ALA A 80 0.68 5.77 5.30
C ALA A 80 1.70 5.54 6.41
N ALA A 81 1.64 4.39 7.07
CA ALA A 81 2.71 3.91 7.92
C ALA A 81 3.98 3.68 7.11
N LEU A 82 5.15 3.86 7.71
CA LEU A 82 6.43 3.52 7.10
C LEU A 82 6.87 2.15 7.61
N ASN A 83 7.21 1.23 6.69
CA ASN A 83 7.87 -0.03 7.06
C ASN A 83 9.23 0.28 7.72
N ALA A 84 9.69 -0.60 8.62
CA ALA A 84 10.62 -0.33 9.72
C ALA A 84 12.02 0.23 9.39
N ASP A 85 12.36 0.48 8.13
CA ASP A 85 13.70 0.94 7.70
C ASP A 85 13.86 2.47 7.56
N ALA A 86 12.91 3.26 8.03
CA ALA A 86 13.02 4.71 7.98
C ALA A 86 13.39 5.33 9.33
N VAL A 87 14.48 4.87 9.99
CA VAL A 87 15.13 5.73 10.99
C VAL A 87 16.60 5.48 11.29
N ASP A 88 17.32 6.59 11.34
CA ASP A 88 18.33 6.88 12.36
C ASP A 88 17.75 6.59 13.76
N GLU A 89 18.43 5.73 14.53
CA GLU A 89 18.07 5.23 15.87
C GLU A 89 17.80 6.35 16.90
N SER A 90 18.06 7.62 16.55
CA SER A 90 17.91 8.79 17.42
C SER A 90 16.48 9.09 17.87
N GLY A 91 15.44 8.55 17.21
CA GLY A 91 14.04 8.72 17.64
C GLY A 91 13.49 10.15 17.50
N ALA A 92 14.24 11.08 16.91
CA ALA A 92 13.81 12.44 16.66
C ALA A 92 12.79 12.50 15.50
N GLU A 93 11.78 13.36 15.61
CA GLU A 93 10.92 13.71 14.49
C GLU A 93 11.73 14.53 13.48
N PRO A 94 11.76 14.17 12.19
CA PRO A 94 12.40 15.01 11.18
C PRO A 94 11.67 16.35 11.12
N ALA A 95 12.40 17.44 11.36
CA ALA A 95 11.87 18.81 11.32
C ALA A 95 11.44 19.25 9.91
N GLU A 96 11.85 18.51 8.87
CA GLU A 96 11.56 18.76 7.47
C GLU A 96 10.76 17.60 6.84
N PRO A 97 9.90 17.87 5.84
CA PRO A 97 9.23 16.83 5.09
C PRO A 97 10.23 15.85 4.47
N ILE A 98 9.96 14.55 4.60
CA ILE A 98 10.77 13.52 3.96
C ILE A 98 10.17 13.11 2.63
N ARG A 99 11.02 12.63 1.72
CA ARG A 99 10.61 11.96 0.49
C ARG A 99 10.77 10.45 0.65
N ARG A 100 9.73 9.70 0.28
CA ARG A 100 9.75 8.23 0.23
C ARG A 100 9.10 7.73 -1.05
N VAL A 101 9.61 6.61 -1.54
CA VAL A 101 9.09 5.92 -2.72
C VAL A 101 8.82 4.48 -2.32
N GLY A 102 7.67 3.95 -2.70
CA GLY A 102 7.30 2.58 -2.37
C GLY A 102 5.91 2.24 -2.89
N LEU A 103 5.47 1.02 -2.61
CA LEU A 103 4.11 0.58 -2.89
C LEU A 103 3.24 0.85 -1.66
N LEU A 104 2.05 1.42 -1.87
CA LEU A 104 1.05 1.51 -0.81
C LEU A 104 0.32 0.17 -0.72
N THR A 105 0.36 -0.45 0.44
CA THR A 105 -0.37 -1.68 0.75
C THR A 105 -1.42 -1.43 1.82
N VAL A 106 -2.51 -2.20 1.81
CA VAL A 106 -3.43 -2.24 2.96
C VAL A 106 -2.82 -3.14 4.02
N GLU A 107 -2.88 -2.74 5.30
CA GLU A 107 -2.36 -3.53 6.41
C GLU A 107 -3.34 -3.53 7.58
N ARG A 108 -3.98 -4.68 7.83
CA ARG A 108 -5.00 -4.84 8.88
C ARG A 108 -4.54 -5.66 10.10
N HIS A 109 -3.30 -6.13 10.11
CA HIS A 109 -2.73 -7.02 11.11
C HIS A 109 -1.53 -6.40 11.87
N GLY A 110 -0.87 -5.39 11.30
CA GLY A 110 0.38 -4.81 11.81
C GLY A 110 0.25 -3.73 12.90
N GLY A 111 -0.96 -3.32 13.29
CA GLY A 111 -1.20 -2.30 14.33
C GLY A 111 -2.32 -1.32 13.99
N GLU A 112 -2.59 -0.35 14.88
CA GLU A 112 -3.60 0.69 14.67
C GLU A 112 -2.94 2.03 14.29
N TRP A 113 -3.27 2.56 13.11
CA TRP A 113 -2.87 3.90 12.67
C TRP A 113 -3.99 4.56 11.84
N PRO A 114 -3.91 5.88 11.60
CA PRO A 114 -4.93 6.58 10.85
C PRO A 114 -5.17 5.97 9.46
N GLU A 115 -6.43 5.75 9.14
CA GLU A 115 -6.83 5.28 7.81
C GLU A 115 -6.79 6.41 6.78
N THR A 116 -6.49 6.06 5.54
CA THR A 116 -6.70 6.92 4.37
C THR A 116 -8.05 6.62 3.75
N THR A 117 -8.91 7.65 3.65
CA THR A 117 -10.19 7.56 2.97
C THR A 117 -10.08 8.04 1.52
N GLY A 118 -10.64 7.28 0.59
CA GLY A 118 -10.70 7.66 -0.82
C GLY A 118 -11.82 6.96 -1.58
N ARG A 119 -12.02 7.39 -2.83
CA ARG A 119 -13.00 6.79 -3.74
C ARG A 119 -12.32 5.82 -4.70
N VAL A 120 -12.85 4.61 -4.80
CA VAL A 120 -12.36 3.57 -5.72
C VAL A 120 -12.64 3.99 -7.15
N ARG A 121 -11.60 4.13 -7.95
CA ARG A 121 -11.69 4.56 -9.35
C ARG A 121 -11.57 3.41 -10.33
N ALA A 122 -10.69 2.46 -10.06
CA ALA A 122 -10.49 1.25 -10.85
C ALA A 122 -9.99 0.12 -9.94
N ILE A 123 -10.28 -1.12 -10.33
CA ILE A 123 -9.86 -2.33 -9.62
C ILE A 123 -9.25 -3.27 -10.65
N HIS A 124 -8.10 -3.82 -10.33
CA HIS A 124 -7.46 -4.89 -11.10
C HIS A 124 -7.18 -6.07 -10.18
N LEU A 125 -7.64 -7.27 -10.55
CA LEU A 125 -7.15 -8.49 -9.92
C LEU A 125 -5.70 -8.68 -10.33
N VAL A 126 -4.84 -8.94 -9.34
CA VAL A 126 -3.43 -9.22 -9.54
C VAL A 126 -3.25 -10.72 -9.59
N HIS A 127 -2.74 -11.22 -10.71
CA HIS A 127 -2.33 -12.61 -10.89
C HIS A 127 -0.82 -12.69 -10.79
N GLN A 128 -0.30 -13.72 -10.14
CA GLN A 128 1.14 -13.92 -9.93
C GLN A 128 1.44 -15.41 -9.84
N GLU A 129 2.46 -15.86 -10.57
CA GLU A 129 2.94 -17.23 -10.43
C GLU A 129 3.94 -17.34 -9.28
N TYR A 130 3.96 -18.50 -8.62
CA TYR A 130 4.87 -18.78 -7.50
C TYR A 130 5.63 -20.08 -7.73
N ALA A 131 6.96 -20.04 -7.57
CA ALA A 131 7.83 -21.20 -7.64
C ALA A 131 8.29 -21.63 -6.25
N VAL A 132 8.51 -22.94 -6.06
CA VAL A 132 9.11 -23.45 -4.83
C VAL A 132 10.61 -23.16 -4.86
N LEU A 133 11.15 -22.62 -3.76
CA LEU A 133 12.56 -22.19 -3.68
C LEU A 133 13.58 -23.33 -3.96
N ALA A 134 13.27 -24.53 -3.45
CA ALA A 134 14.10 -25.71 -3.60
C ALA A 134 13.22 -26.98 -3.47
N PRO A 135 13.62 -28.12 -4.06
CA PRO A 135 12.87 -29.37 -3.91
C PRO A 135 12.59 -29.70 -2.43
N GLY A 136 11.31 -29.81 -2.08
CA GLY A 136 10.85 -30.10 -0.71
C GLY A 136 10.61 -28.88 0.19
N SER A 137 10.84 -27.65 -0.29
CA SER A 137 10.50 -26.43 0.46
C SER A 137 8.98 -26.19 0.48
N LEU A 138 8.46 -25.69 1.60
CA LEU A 138 7.10 -25.16 1.70
C LEU A 138 7.05 -23.67 1.35
N THR A 139 8.18 -22.99 1.35
CA THR A 139 8.29 -21.58 0.96
C THR A 139 8.23 -21.46 -0.55
N ARG A 140 7.33 -20.59 -1.01
CA ARG A 140 7.18 -20.24 -2.41
C ARG A 140 7.52 -18.77 -2.58
N GLU A 141 8.17 -18.44 -3.68
CA GLU A 141 8.51 -17.07 -4.05
C GLU A 141 7.80 -16.69 -5.35
N PRO A 142 7.39 -15.41 -5.46
CA PRO A 142 6.82 -14.89 -6.70
C PRO A 142 7.84 -15.01 -7.83
N VAL A 143 7.41 -15.54 -8.98
CA VAL A 143 8.22 -15.63 -10.20
C VAL A 143 8.25 -14.25 -10.87
N PRO A 144 9.43 -13.61 -11.01
CA PRO A 144 9.53 -12.29 -11.63
C PRO A 144 8.94 -12.25 -13.04
N GLY A 145 8.25 -11.16 -13.38
CA GLY A 145 7.70 -10.92 -14.72
C GLY A 145 6.45 -11.74 -15.08
N THR A 146 5.91 -12.55 -14.17
CA THR A 146 4.67 -13.31 -14.40
C THR A 146 3.41 -12.56 -13.95
N ARG A 147 3.57 -11.38 -13.33
CA ARG A 147 2.44 -10.59 -12.85
C ARG A 147 1.57 -10.13 -14.02
N SER A 148 0.26 -10.30 -13.88
CA SER A 148 -0.72 -9.73 -14.81
C SER A 148 -1.90 -9.09 -14.08
N LEU A 149 -2.56 -8.15 -14.75
CA LEU A 149 -3.65 -7.35 -14.20
C LEU A 149 -4.93 -7.61 -15.01
N GLU A 150 -5.99 -8.04 -14.32
CA GLU A 150 -7.31 -8.24 -14.91
C GLU A 150 -8.27 -7.16 -14.38
N ALA A 151 -8.75 -6.28 -15.25
CA ALA A 151 -9.67 -5.22 -14.85
C ALA A 151 -11.04 -5.79 -14.44
N VAL A 152 -11.53 -5.38 -13.27
CA VAL A 152 -12.83 -5.78 -12.74
C VAL A 152 -13.57 -4.58 -12.14
N THR A 153 -14.89 -4.69 -11.98
CA THR A 153 -15.69 -3.63 -11.37
C THR A 153 -15.93 -3.83 -9.88
N SER A 154 -15.69 -5.04 -9.37
CA SER A 154 -15.89 -5.41 -7.96
C SER A 154 -14.78 -6.33 -7.49
N CYS A 155 -14.24 -6.04 -6.30
CA CYS A 155 -13.28 -6.89 -5.62
C CYS A 155 -14.00 -8.12 -5.06
N PRO A 156 -13.55 -9.35 -5.35
CA PRO A 156 -14.08 -10.55 -4.70
C PRO A 156 -13.67 -10.58 -3.24
N LYS A 157 -14.43 -11.32 -2.42
CA LYS A 157 -13.98 -11.70 -1.07
C LYS A 157 -12.92 -12.80 -1.12
N TRP A 158 -13.10 -13.76 -2.03
CA TRP A 158 -12.31 -14.98 -2.16
C TRP A 158 -11.67 -15.05 -3.55
N PHE A 159 -10.35 -15.16 -3.62
CA PHE A 159 -9.56 -14.96 -4.83
C PHE A 159 -9.30 -16.28 -5.57
N GLY A 160 -9.19 -17.40 -4.85
CA GLY A 160 -8.86 -18.69 -5.45
C GLY A 160 -7.43 -18.75 -5.98
N GLU A 161 -7.07 -19.84 -6.64
CA GLU A 161 -5.68 -20.08 -7.05
C GLU A 161 -5.16 -19.08 -8.10
N GLY A 162 -3.90 -18.66 -7.95
CA GLY A 162 -3.16 -17.84 -8.93
C GLY A 162 -3.39 -16.33 -8.83
N ARG A 163 -4.32 -15.89 -7.98
CA ARG A 163 -4.56 -14.47 -7.70
C ARG A 163 -3.96 -14.11 -6.35
N SER A 164 -3.19 -13.03 -6.30
CA SER A 164 -2.48 -12.59 -5.08
C SER A 164 -3.13 -11.40 -4.38
N GLY A 165 -4.13 -10.77 -5.01
CA GLY A 165 -4.84 -9.63 -4.42
C GLY A 165 -5.44 -8.71 -5.48
N VAL A 166 -5.70 -7.46 -5.09
CA VAL A 166 -6.16 -6.39 -5.98
C VAL A 166 -5.24 -5.19 -5.95
N LEU A 167 -5.05 -4.59 -7.13
CA LEU A 167 -4.50 -3.26 -7.29
C LEU A 167 -5.66 -2.28 -7.51
N VAL A 168 -5.70 -1.24 -6.70
CA VAL A 168 -6.78 -0.25 -6.67
C VAL A 168 -6.25 1.11 -7.05
N GLU A 169 -6.89 1.75 -8.01
CA GLU A 169 -6.75 3.20 -8.21
C GLU A 169 -7.69 3.91 -7.22
N LEU A 170 -7.12 4.67 -6.28
CA LEU A 170 -7.86 5.37 -5.23
C LEU A 170 -7.71 6.89 -5.41
N ASP A 171 -8.83 7.58 -5.58
CA ASP A 171 -8.87 9.05 -5.60
C ASP A 171 -9.00 9.55 -4.14
N VAL A 172 -7.93 10.14 -3.61
CA VAL A 172 -7.85 10.63 -2.22
C VAL A 172 -8.07 12.15 -2.18
N PRO A 173 -9.09 12.66 -1.47
CA PRO A 173 -9.30 14.08 -1.29
C PRO A 173 -8.16 14.74 -0.49
N GLY A 174 -7.80 15.97 -0.83
CA GLY A 174 -6.76 16.74 -0.13
C GLY A 174 -5.31 16.24 -0.29
N ALA A 175 -5.10 15.01 -0.80
CA ALA A 175 -3.79 14.56 -1.25
C ALA A 175 -3.40 15.29 -2.55
N ALA A 176 -2.16 15.76 -2.61
CA ALA A 176 -1.56 16.18 -3.87
C ALA A 176 -1.48 14.97 -4.83
N PRO A 177 -1.61 15.16 -6.14
CA PRO A 177 -1.29 14.08 -7.08
C PRO A 177 0.18 13.66 -6.89
N PRO A 178 0.52 12.38 -7.14
CA PRO A 178 1.90 11.93 -7.11
C PRO A 178 2.74 12.79 -8.05
N GLU A 179 3.96 13.15 -7.63
CA GLU A 179 4.82 13.98 -8.46
C GLU A 179 5.06 13.32 -9.83
N PRO A 180 4.94 14.09 -10.95
CA PRO A 180 5.21 13.56 -12.27
C PRO A 180 6.62 12.99 -12.32
N ARG A 181 6.79 11.91 -13.09
CA ARG A 181 8.14 11.39 -13.37
C ARG A 181 8.93 12.45 -14.10
N ASP A 182 10.14 12.74 -13.64
CA ASP A 182 11.14 13.32 -14.51
C ASP A 182 11.22 12.43 -15.76
N ARG A 183 10.93 13.03 -16.91
CA ARG A 183 11.19 12.39 -18.20
C ARG A 183 12.69 12.38 -18.37
N SER A 184 13.33 11.26 -18.05
CA SER A 184 14.67 10.91 -18.52
C SER A 184 14.63 10.56 -20.00
#